data_AF-F9ZLE9-F1
#
_entry.id   AF-F9ZLE9-F1
#
_cell.length_a   1.000
_cell.length_b   1.000
_cell.length_c   1.000
_cell.angle_alpha   90.00
_cell.angle_beta   90.00
_cell.angle_gamma   90.00
#
_symmetry.space_group_name_H-M   'P 1'
#
loop_
_entity.id
_entity.type
_entity.pdbx_description
1 polymer ?
#
loop_
_entity_poly.entity_id
_entity_poly.type
_entity_poly.pdbx_seq_one_letter_code
_entity_poly.pdbx_strand_id
1 'polypeptide(L)'
;MVLIRKIGLPGNPELGIAAIDESGQIWLSPQFPEHIPGSKYLRSEAARQLAVIRARRKRYAQVHTPIDPKDRVVIVVDDGAATGSTMVSALRYLRQKHPARLIATFAVASTDALALLRPIADDLIYLAAPEPFFAVGTFFQDFREVSDDEVLEILRKSRSRYLPHCPPHAPAPRKSRR
;
A
#
# COMPACT_ATOMS: atom_id res chain seq x y z
N MET A 1 8.95 -1.71 3.98
CA MET A 1 7.88 -0.69 4.01
C MET A 1 7.80 0.00 2.66
N VAL A 2 6.60 -0.02 2.07
CA VAL A 2 6.25 0.71 0.85
C VAL A 2 5.73 2.10 1.24
N LEU A 3 6.10 3.14 0.49
CA LEU A 3 5.54 4.48 0.70
C LEU A 3 4.75 4.90 -0.53
N ILE A 4 3.44 4.99 -0.35
CA ILE A 4 2.48 5.49 -1.35
C ILE A 4 1.75 6.69 -0.74
N ARG A 5 1.43 7.68 -1.56
CA ARG A 5 0.59 8.82 -1.15
C ARG A 5 -0.60 8.99 -2.09
N LYS A 6 -1.79 9.10 -1.51
CA LYS A 6 -3.03 9.49 -2.20
C LYS A 6 -2.86 10.90 -2.79
N ILE A 7 -3.36 11.08 -4.01
CA ILE A 7 -3.62 12.36 -4.65
C ILE A 7 -5.13 12.55 -4.66
N GLY A 8 -5.61 13.55 -3.94
CA GLY A 8 -7.03 13.88 -3.82
C GLY A 8 -7.57 14.67 -5.01
N LEU A 9 -8.90 14.75 -5.13
CA LEU A 9 -9.57 15.62 -6.10
C LEU A 9 -9.43 17.10 -5.67
N PRO A 10 -9.29 18.07 -6.60
CA PRO A 10 -9.41 19.49 -6.28
C PRO A 10 -10.74 19.79 -5.55
N GLY A 11 -10.68 20.47 -4.41
CA GLY A 11 -11.86 20.79 -3.60
C GLY A 11 -12.40 19.63 -2.75
N ASN A 12 -11.95 18.40 -2.97
CA ASN A 12 -12.26 17.25 -2.12
C ASN A 12 -11.03 16.34 -1.93
N PRO A 13 -10.07 16.72 -1.05
CA PRO A 13 -8.83 15.98 -0.85
C PRO A 13 -9.03 14.55 -0.34
N GLU A 14 -10.18 14.27 0.29
CA GLU A 14 -10.48 12.93 0.79
C GLU A 14 -10.79 11.93 -0.32
N LEU A 15 -11.30 12.43 -1.45
CA LEU A 15 -11.59 11.62 -2.61
C LEU A 15 -10.33 11.38 -3.44
N GLY A 16 -9.73 10.18 -3.32
CA GLY A 16 -8.49 9.81 -4.00
C GLY A 16 -8.66 9.52 -5.49
N ILE A 17 -8.17 10.43 -6.34
CA ILE A 17 -8.22 10.29 -7.81
C ILE A 17 -7.01 9.54 -8.39
N ALA A 18 -5.91 9.54 -7.65
CA ALA A 18 -4.70 8.84 -8.01
C ALA A 18 -3.86 8.58 -6.75
N ALA A 19 -2.74 7.89 -6.92
CA ALA A 19 -1.67 7.81 -5.94
C ALA A 19 -0.31 7.96 -6.62
N ILE A 20 0.70 8.36 -5.86
CA ILE A 20 2.10 8.40 -6.31
C ILE A 20 2.96 7.48 -5.46
N ASP A 21 3.86 6.77 -6.10
CA ASP A 21 4.87 5.96 -5.45
C ASP A 21 6.24 6.66 -5.35
N GLU A 22 7.21 5.96 -4.77
CA GLU A 22 8.55 6.49 -4.51
C GLU A 22 9.40 6.71 -5.74
N SER A 23 9.08 6.02 -6.84
CA SER A 23 9.71 6.26 -8.14
C SER A 23 9.16 7.52 -8.81
N GLY A 24 8.05 8.06 -8.30
CA GLY A 24 7.32 9.17 -8.88
C GLY A 24 6.28 8.74 -9.91
N GLN A 25 6.04 7.43 -10.08
CA GLN A 25 4.99 6.93 -10.95
C GLN A 25 3.62 7.22 -10.33
N ILE A 26 2.72 7.74 -11.17
CA ILE A 26 1.34 8.04 -10.81
C ILE A 26 0.45 6.87 -11.22
N TRP A 27 -0.37 6.44 -10.28
CA TRP A 27 -1.32 5.35 -10.41
C TRP A 27 -2.72 5.91 -10.31
N LEU A 28 -3.50 5.82 -11.39
CA LEU A 28 -4.86 6.34 -11.42
C LEU A 28 -5.82 5.40 -10.70
N SER A 29 -6.75 6.00 -9.97
CA SER A 29 -7.88 5.28 -9.39
C SER A 29 -8.80 4.80 -10.52
N PRO A 30 -9.18 3.51 -10.57
CA PRO A 30 -10.03 2.97 -11.63
C PRO A 30 -11.42 3.61 -11.71
N GLN A 31 -11.88 4.20 -10.61
CA GLN A 31 -13.16 4.90 -10.51
C GLN A 31 -13.13 6.28 -11.18
N PHE A 32 -11.96 6.79 -11.54
CA PHE A 32 -11.81 8.09 -12.20
C PHE A 32 -11.36 7.91 -13.65
N PRO A 33 -12.09 8.51 -14.62
CA PRO A 33 -11.76 8.35 -16.01
C PRO A 33 -10.36 8.88 -16.37
N GLU A 34 -9.75 8.29 -17.40
CA GLU A 34 -8.43 8.64 -17.95
C GLU A 34 -8.32 10.07 -18.54
N HIS A 35 -9.33 10.93 -18.38
CA HIS A 35 -9.34 12.30 -18.93
C HIS A 35 -8.91 13.38 -17.91
N ILE A 36 -8.93 13.08 -16.61
CA ILE A 36 -8.32 13.90 -15.53
C ILE A 36 -6.76 13.87 -15.51
N PRO A 37 -6.08 12.76 -15.86
CA PRO A 37 -4.63 12.63 -15.95
C PRO A 37 -4.06 13.50 -17.07
N GLY A 38 -3.38 14.57 -16.70
CA GLY A 38 -2.83 15.54 -17.64
C GLY A 38 -3.06 16.98 -17.19
N SER A 39 -3.96 17.19 -16.23
CA SER A 39 -4.16 18.49 -15.61
C SER A 39 -2.87 18.98 -14.93
N LYS A 40 -2.63 20.30 -15.00
CA LYS A 40 -1.55 20.98 -14.26
C LYS A 40 -1.62 20.63 -12.77
N TYR A 41 -2.84 20.50 -12.24
CA TYR A 41 -3.12 20.10 -10.86
C TYR A 41 -2.49 18.75 -10.50
N LEU A 42 -2.77 17.68 -11.27
CA LEU A 42 -2.28 16.35 -10.94
C LEU A 42 -0.75 16.34 -10.86
N ARG A 43 -0.07 16.99 -11.81
CA ARG A 43 1.40 17.09 -11.80
C ARG A 43 1.92 17.86 -10.59
N SER A 44 1.32 19.01 -10.26
CA SER A 44 1.75 19.81 -9.10
C SER A 44 1.51 19.07 -7.79
N GLU A 45 0.37 18.40 -7.66
CA GLU A 45 0.02 17.67 -6.44
C GLU A 45 0.87 16.41 -6.30
N ALA A 46 1.10 15.66 -7.40
CA ALA A 46 2.04 14.56 -7.43
C ALA A 46 3.45 14.99 -6.98
N ALA A 47 3.97 16.11 -7.50
CA ALA A 47 5.28 16.63 -7.09
C ALA A 47 5.33 16.96 -5.59
N ARG A 48 4.27 17.57 -5.04
CA ARG A 48 4.13 17.85 -3.60
C ARG A 48 4.13 16.56 -2.78
N GLN A 49 3.34 15.56 -3.18
CA GLN A 49 3.26 14.28 -2.49
C GLN A 49 4.56 13.48 -2.58
N LEU A 50 5.26 13.53 -3.71
CA LEU A 50 6.57 12.90 -3.88
C LEU A 50 7.64 13.54 -2.98
N ALA A 51 7.60 14.86 -2.80
CA ALA A 51 8.49 15.54 -1.84
C ALA A 51 8.27 15.04 -0.41
N VAL A 52 7.01 14.83 0.00
CA VAL A 52 6.65 14.23 1.30
C VAL A 52 7.18 12.81 1.41
N ILE A 53 6.99 11.96 0.39
CA ILE A 53 7.52 10.59 0.35
C ILE A 53 9.05 10.61 0.53
N ARG A 54 9.76 11.47 -0.21
CA ARG A 54 11.22 11.58 -0.13
C ARG A 54 11.70 12.01 1.26
N ALA A 55 11.03 12.98 1.87
CA ALA A 55 11.34 13.43 3.23
C ALA A 55 11.10 12.33 4.27
N ARG A 56 10.00 11.57 4.17
CA ARG A 56 9.71 10.40 5.02
C ARG A 56 10.73 9.28 4.81
N ARG A 57 11.02 8.92 3.55
CA ARG A 57 12.01 7.89 3.21
C ARG A 57 13.38 8.22 3.81
N LYS A 58 13.84 9.47 3.70
CA LYS A 58 15.12 9.91 4.27
C LYS A 58 15.15 9.73 5.79
N ARG A 59 14.08 10.10 6.51
CA ARG A 59 13.98 9.90 7.96
C ARG A 59 13.94 8.44 8.35
N TYR A 60 13.06 7.66 7.74
CA TYR A 60 12.88 6.25 8.08
C TYR A 60 14.10 5.39 7.75
N ALA A 61 14.83 5.72 6.67
CA ALA A 61 16.05 5.00 6.29
C ALA A 61 17.19 5.12 7.33
N GLN A 62 17.18 6.14 8.19
CA GLN A 62 18.17 6.29 9.28
C GLN A 62 18.03 5.20 10.35
N VAL A 63 16.83 4.64 10.49
CA VAL A 63 16.52 3.66 11.54
C VAL A 63 16.22 2.27 10.97
N HIS A 64 15.83 2.18 9.70
CA HIS A 64 15.45 0.93 9.06
C HIS A 64 15.85 0.88 7.58
N THR A 65 16.75 -0.03 7.24
CA THR A 65 17.17 -0.26 5.85
C THR A 65 16.00 -0.84 5.04
N PRO A 66 15.66 -0.29 3.86
CA PRO A 66 14.67 -0.89 2.98
C PRO A 66 15.04 -2.33 2.63
N ILE A 67 14.05 -3.22 2.59
CA ILE A 67 14.22 -4.62 2.18
C ILE A 67 13.79 -4.72 0.72
N ASP A 68 14.64 -5.34 -0.11
CA ASP A 68 14.29 -5.66 -1.50
C ASP A 68 13.21 -6.76 -1.53
N PRO A 69 12.02 -6.48 -2.10
CA PRO A 69 10.94 -7.46 -2.20
C PRO A 69 11.18 -8.56 -3.25
N LYS A 70 12.20 -8.44 -4.11
CA LYS A 70 12.46 -9.41 -5.17
C LYS A 70 12.60 -10.84 -4.65
N ASP A 71 11.93 -11.78 -5.30
CA ASP A 71 11.94 -13.22 -4.99
C ASP A 71 11.48 -13.56 -3.56
N ARG A 72 10.80 -12.64 -2.87
CA ARG A 72 10.25 -12.85 -1.52
C ARG A 72 8.73 -12.96 -1.53
N VAL A 73 8.20 -13.60 -0.49
CA VAL A 73 6.78 -13.45 -0.14
C VAL A 73 6.61 -12.09 0.53
N VAL A 74 5.83 -11.22 -0.09
CA VAL A 74 5.55 -9.86 0.38
C VAL A 74 4.12 -9.80 0.85
N ILE A 75 3.95 -9.37 2.11
CA ILE A 75 2.64 -9.12 2.70
C ILE A 75 2.49 -7.61 2.89
N VAL A 76 1.50 -7.03 2.23
CA VAL A 76 1.16 -5.60 2.36
C VAL A 76 0.01 -5.49 3.34
N VAL A 77 0.27 -4.84 4.47
CA VAL A 77 -0.66 -4.71 5.59
C VAL A 77 -1.22 -3.28 5.62
N ASP A 78 -2.52 -3.14 5.80
CA ASP A 78 -3.19 -1.87 6.11
C ASP A 78 -4.29 -2.09 7.17
N ASP A 79 -4.81 -1.04 7.79
CA ASP A 79 -5.90 -1.18 8.77
C ASP A 79 -7.23 -1.57 8.10
N GLY A 80 -7.50 -1.01 6.92
CA GLY A 80 -8.66 -1.33 6.13
C GLY A 80 -8.63 -0.80 4.71
N ALA A 81 -9.50 -1.32 3.86
CA ALA A 81 -9.63 -0.91 2.47
C ALA A 81 -11.04 -0.42 2.17
N ALA A 82 -11.25 0.90 2.22
CA ALA A 82 -12.53 1.52 1.87
C ALA A 82 -12.77 1.53 0.36
N THR A 83 -11.92 2.22 -0.40
CA THR A 83 -11.97 2.25 -1.87
C THR A 83 -10.94 1.31 -2.52
N GLY A 84 -9.96 0.86 -1.74
CA GLY A 84 -8.85 0.03 -2.20
C GLY A 84 -7.78 0.76 -3.04
N SER A 85 -7.97 2.04 -3.40
CA SER A 85 -7.09 2.73 -4.38
C SER A 85 -5.63 2.82 -3.93
N THR A 86 -5.36 3.16 -2.67
CA THR A 86 -4.00 3.19 -2.12
C THR A 86 -3.34 1.82 -2.17
N MET A 87 -4.08 0.77 -1.77
CA MET A 87 -3.59 -0.61 -1.77
C MET A 87 -3.32 -1.10 -3.20
N VAL A 88 -4.20 -0.80 -4.17
CA VAL A 88 -3.97 -1.08 -5.59
C VAL A 88 -2.64 -0.50 -6.07
N SER A 89 -2.38 0.76 -5.78
CA SER A 89 -1.14 1.44 -6.18
C SER A 89 0.08 0.82 -5.50
N ALA A 90 -0.02 0.46 -4.22
CA ALA A 90 1.04 -0.24 -3.51
C ALA A 90 1.35 -1.61 -4.13
N LEU A 91 0.32 -2.40 -4.43
CA LEU A 91 0.46 -3.72 -5.02
C LEU A 91 1.03 -3.65 -6.44
N ARG A 92 0.56 -2.70 -7.27
CA ARG A 92 1.10 -2.51 -8.62
C ARG A 92 2.57 -2.10 -8.59
N TYR A 93 2.94 -1.16 -7.73
CA TYR A 93 4.34 -0.79 -7.52
C TYR A 93 5.20 -2.00 -7.09
N LEU A 94 4.73 -2.77 -6.11
CA LEU A 94 5.46 -3.94 -5.61
C LEU A 94 5.54 -5.06 -6.65
N ARG A 95 4.51 -5.25 -7.49
CA ARG A 95 4.51 -6.27 -8.53
C ARG A 95 5.63 -6.05 -9.55
N GLN A 96 5.94 -4.79 -9.88
CA GLN A 96 7.09 -4.45 -10.75
C GLN A 96 8.44 -4.82 -10.14
N LYS A 97 8.50 -5.08 -8.83
CA LYS A 97 9.73 -5.53 -8.14
C LYS A 97 9.89 -7.05 -8.12
N HIS A 98 9.02 -7.78 -8.81
CA HIS A 98 9.08 -9.23 -8.97
C HIS A 98 9.15 -10.01 -7.63
N PRO A 99 8.19 -9.84 -6.71
CA PRO A 99 8.08 -10.70 -5.54
C PRO A 99 7.69 -12.12 -5.97
N ALA A 100 8.10 -13.12 -5.19
CA ALA A 100 7.70 -14.51 -5.40
C ALA A 100 6.20 -14.73 -5.14
N ARG A 101 5.62 -13.97 -4.21
CA ARG A 101 4.18 -13.92 -3.92
C ARG A 101 3.84 -12.57 -3.31
N LEU A 102 2.70 -12.01 -3.65
CA LEU A 102 2.23 -10.71 -3.20
C LEU A 102 0.84 -10.84 -2.59
N ILE A 103 0.75 -10.65 -1.27
CA ILE A 103 -0.46 -10.83 -0.47
C ILE A 103 -0.89 -9.46 0.06
N ALA A 104 -2.17 -9.12 -0.06
CA ALA A 104 -2.74 -7.96 0.63
C ALA A 104 -3.49 -8.42 1.88
N THR A 105 -3.31 -7.72 2.99
CA THR A 105 -3.99 -8.02 4.24
C THR A 105 -4.48 -6.78 4.96
N PHE A 106 -5.66 -6.86 5.56
CA PHE A 106 -6.30 -5.75 6.27
C PHE A 106 -7.33 -6.27 7.27
N ALA A 107 -7.71 -5.47 8.28
CA ALA A 107 -8.74 -5.90 9.23
C ALA A 107 -10.11 -5.93 8.57
N VAL A 108 -10.46 -4.87 7.85
CA VAL A 108 -11.79 -4.69 7.25
C VAL A 108 -11.70 -4.12 5.83
N ALA A 109 -12.60 -4.52 4.94
CA ALA A 109 -12.70 -3.92 3.60
C ALA A 109 -14.14 -3.82 3.11
N SER A 110 -14.38 -2.91 2.17
CA SER A 110 -15.60 -2.93 1.36
C SER A 110 -15.54 -4.04 0.32
N THR A 111 -16.71 -4.50 -0.14
CA THR A 111 -16.79 -5.48 -1.23
C THR A 111 -16.24 -4.93 -2.55
N ASP A 112 -16.39 -3.63 -2.81
CA ASP A 112 -15.79 -2.95 -3.97
C ASP A 112 -14.26 -2.97 -3.93
N ALA A 113 -13.66 -2.70 -2.76
CA ALA A 113 -12.22 -2.76 -2.61
C ALA A 113 -11.70 -4.19 -2.82
N LEU A 114 -12.40 -5.21 -2.31
CA LEU A 114 -12.04 -6.61 -2.53
C LEU A 114 -12.09 -6.99 -4.01
N ALA A 115 -13.15 -6.60 -4.72
CA ALA A 115 -13.29 -6.85 -6.16
C ALA A 115 -12.13 -6.22 -6.94
N LEU A 116 -11.73 -5.01 -6.56
CA LEU A 116 -10.63 -4.28 -7.18
C LEU A 116 -9.25 -4.89 -6.90
N LEU A 117 -9.02 -5.44 -5.71
CA LEU A 117 -7.73 -5.99 -5.29
C LEU A 117 -7.49 -7.43 -5.76
N ARG A 118 -8.56 -8.22 -5.89
CA ARG A 118 -8.51 -9.63 -6.28
C ARG A 118 -7.73 -9.93 -7.58
N PRO A 119 -7.79 -9.12 -8.65
CA PRO A 119 -7.00 -9.38 -9.85
C PRO A 119 -5.51 -8.97 -9.73
N ILE A 120 -5.10 -8.30 -8.65
CA ILE A 120 -3.75 -7.71 -8.52
C ILE A 120 -2.89 -8.46 -7.50
N ALA A 121 -3.49 -8.87 -6.38
CA ALA A 121 -2.83 -9.69 -5.35
C ALA A 121 -2.93 -11.18 -5.68
N ASP A 122 -1.93 -11.95 -5.26
CA ASP A 122 -2.00 -13.42 -5.34
C ASP A 122 -3.00 -13.96 -4.30
N ASP A 123 -3.10 -13.30 -3.15
CA ASP A 123 -4.09 -13.60 -2.11
C ASP A 123 -4.55 -12.34 -1.37
N LEU A 124 -5.77 -12.40 -0.85
CA LEU A 124 -6.35 -11.41 0.05
C LEU A 124 -6.67 -12.07 1.40
N ILE A 125 -6.20 -11.48 2.49
CA ILE A 125 -6.46 -11.95 3.85
C ILE A 125 -7.13 -10.82 4.64
N TYR A 126 -8.32 -11.06 5.16
CA TYR A 126 -9.05 -10.05 5.93
C TYR A 126 -9.96 -10.66 6.98
N LEU A 127 -10.28 -9.89 8.03
CA LEU A 127 -11.13 -10.38 9.12
C LEU A 127 -12.62 -10.20 8.78
N ALA A 128 -12.99 -9.08 8.17
CA ALA A 128 -14.39 -8.80 7.83
C ALA A 128 -14.55 -8.01 6.52
N ALA A 129 -15.68 -8.24 5.85
CA ALA A 129 -16.15 -7.45 4.72
C ALA A 129 -17.64 -7.11 4.90
N PRO A 130 -17.96 -6.20 5.84
CA PRO A 130 -19.33 -5.92 6.24
C PRO A 130 -20.07 -5.10 5.18
N GLU A 131 -21.39 -5.32 5.12
CA GLU A 131 -22.32 -4.50 4.33
C GLU A 131 -23.47 -4.03 5.26
N PRO A 132 -23.76 -2.72 5.32
CA PRO A 132 -23.11 -1.62 4.60
C PRO A 132 -21.70 -1.29 5.15
N PHE A 133 -20.81 -0.81 4.28
CA PHE A 133 -19.49 -0.30 4.63
C PHE A 133 -19.44 1.22 4.48
N PHE A 134 -19.09 1.96 5.53
CA PHE A 134 -19.01 3.43 5.50
C PHE A 134 -17.56 3.93 5.52
N ALA A 135 -16.82 3.61 6.57
CA ALA A 135 -15.43 4.02 6.73
C ALA A 135 -14.68 3.03 7.63
N VAL A 136 -13.37 2.88 7.38
CA VAL A 136 -12.51 1.97 8.15
C VAL A 136 -12.57 2.27 9.65
N GLY A 137 -12.50 3.56 10.03
CA GLY A 137 -12.47 3.96 11.44
C GLY A 137 -13.71 3.57 12.25
N THR A 138 -14.84 3.26 11.62
CA THR A 138 -16.05 2.80 12.33
C THR A 138 -15.91 1.42 12.97
N PHE A 139 -14.88 0.65 12.55
CA PHE A 139 -14.61 -0.69 13.04
C PHE A 139 -13.56 -0.73 14.16
N PHE A 140 -13.05 0.42 14.59
CA PHE A 140 -12.04 0.55 15.62
C PHE A 140 -12.55 1.40 16.79
N GLN A 141 -12.31 0.95 18.02
CA GLN A 141 -12.63 1.74 19.22
C GLN A 141 -11.73 2.97 19.35
N ASP A 142 -10.47 2.84 18.94
CA ASP A 142 -9.51 3.94 18.82
C ASP A 142 -8.96 3.95 17.39
N PHE A 143 -9.23 5.04 16.68
CA PHE A 143 -8.78 5.27 15.31
C PHE A 143 -8.03 6.61 15.17
N ARG A 144 -7.22 6.94 16.19
CA ARG A 144 -6.39 8.14 16.15
C ARG A 144 -5.30 8.03 15.08
N GLU A 145 -4.85 9.20 14.60
CA GLU A 145 -3.73 9.26 13.66
C GLU A 145 -2.43 8.76 14.31
N VAL A 146 -1.66 7.97 13.56
CA VAL A 146 -0.33 7.48 13.95
C VAL A 146 0.72 8.48 13.47
N SER A 147 1.47 9.05 14.40
CA SER A 147 2.50 10.05 14.08
C SER A 147 3.76 9.44 13.45
N ASP A 148 4.53 10.28 12.75
CA ASP A 148 5.83 9.84 12.18
C ASP A 148 6.82 9.37 13.26
N ASP A 149 6.75 9.93 14.48
CA ASP A 149 7.63 9.57 15.59
C ASP A 149 7.30 8.17 16.14
N GLU A 150 6.02 7.83 16.22
CA GLU A 150 5.57 6.48 16.56
C GLU A 150 6.02 5.46 15.51
N VAL A 151 5.89 5.78 14.22
CA VAL A 151 6.41 4.94 13.14
C VAL A 151 7.92 4.72 13.29
N LEU A 152 8.68 5.78 13.58
CA LEU A 152 10.13 5.69 13.79
C LEU A 152 10.48 4.81 15.01
N GLU A 153 9.74 4.92 16.10
CA GLU A 153 9.94 4.07 17.27
C GLU A 153 9.70 2.59 16.96
N ILE A 154 8.63 2.27 16.25
CA ILE A 154 8.30 0.90 15.83
C ILE A 154 9.40 0.36 14.90
N LEU A 155 9.84 1.15 13.92
CA LEU A 155 10.90 0.76 12.98
C LEU A 155 12.25 0.52 13.66
N ARG A 156 12.58 1.26 14.74
CA ARG A 156 13.78 1.01 15.55
C ARG A 156 13.71 -0.34 16.26
N LYS A 157 12.55 -0.69 16.81
CA LYS A 157 12.33 -1.95 17.53
C LYS A 157 12.34 -3.17 16.62
N SER A 158 11.85 -3.05 15.38
CA SER A 158 11.82 -4.18 14.43
C SER A 158 13.22 -4.62 13.98
N ARG A 159 14.20 -3.70 13.97
CA ARG A 159 15.60 -3.99 13.60
C ARG A 159 16.26 -5.02 14.53
N SER A 160 15.86 -5.07 15.79
CA SER A 160 16.43 -5.98 16.79
C SER A 160 15.94 -7.43 16.65
N ARG A 161 14.89 -7.69 15.86
CA ARG A 161 14.25 -9.02 15.77
C ARG A 161 14.61 -9.80 14.50
N TYR A 162 15.20 -9.16 13.50
CA TYR A 162 15.61 -9.82 12.25
C TYR A 162 17.12 -10.11 12.28
N LEU A 163 17.48 -11.32 12.70
CA LEU A 163 18.80 -11.89 12.41
C LEU A 163 18.92 -12.14 10.90
N PRO A 164 20.10 -11.95 10.29
CA PRO A 164 20.30 -12.08 8.86
C PRO A 164 20.42 -13.55 8.45
N HIS A 165 19.35 -14.36 8.58
CA HIS A 165 19.33 -15.73 8.06
C HIS A 165 17.91 -16.11 7.63
N CYS A 166 17.54 -15.75 6.40
CA CYS A 166 16.57 -16.54 5.66
C CYS A 166 16.98 -16.49 4.18
N PRO A 167 17.60 -17.55 3.64
CA PRO A 167 17.79 -17.64 2.19
C PRO A 167 16.43 -17.64 1.48
N PRO A 168 16.36 -17.22 0.21
CA PRO A 168 15.13 -17.25 -0.56
C PRO A 168 14.56 -18.67 -0.56
N HIS A 169 13.33 -18.83 -0.07
CA HIS A 169 12.63 -20.12 -0.07
C HIS A 169 12.52 -20.62 -1.51
N ALA A 170 12.96 -21.85 -1.75
CA ALA A 170 12.74 -22.53 -3.02
C ALA A 170 11.24 -22.58 -3.34
N PRO A 171 10.84 -22.38 -4.61
CA PRO A 171 9.43 -22.38 -4.99
C PRO A 171 8.78 -23.72 -4.65
N ALA A 172 7.58 -23.66 -4.05
CA ALA A 172 6.79 -24.86 -3.74
C ALA A 172 6.51 -25.67 -5.03
N PRO A 173 6.54 -27.00 -4.97
CA PRO A 173 6.30 -27.83 -6.15
C PRO A 173 4.89 -27.58 -6.69
N ARG A 174 4.80 -27.21 -7.98
CA ARG A 174 3.53 -27.11 -8.70
C ARG A 174 2.81 -28.46 -8.59
N LYS A 175 1.66 -28.48 -7.91
CA LYS A 175 0.76 -29.63 -7.97
C LYS A 175 0.34 -29.82 -9.43
N SER A 176 0.75 -30.94 -10.02
CA SER A 176 0.26 -31.35 -11.34
C SER A 176 -1.25 -31.54 -11.24
N ARG A 177 -1.99 -30.86 -12.12
CA ARG A 177 -3.39 -31.19 -12.37
C ARG A 177 -3.41 -32.59 -13.00
N ARG A 178 -4.02 -33.55 -12.31
CA ARG A 178 -4.57 -34.77 -12.91
C ARG A 178 -6.03 -34.50 -13.24
#